data_AF-A0A7C1MWM9-F1
#
_entry.id   AF-A0A7C1MWM9-F1
#
_cell.length_a   1.000
_cell.length_b   1.000
_cell.length_c   1.000
_cell.angle_alpha   90.00
_cell.angle_beta   90.00
_cell.angle_gamma   90.00
#
_symmetry.space_group_name_H-M   'P 1'
#
loop_
_entity.id
_entity.type
_entity.pdbx_description
1 polymer ?
#
loop_
_entity_poly.entity_id
_entity_poly.type
_entity_poly.pdbx_seq_one_letter_code
_entity_poly.pdbx_strand_id
1 'polypeptide(L)'
;MASIKHLKKDINYVLGDIIDEVNAWQEEHPKEDQAKAEAIIDEAIATFDNLIEKVNDKSVENRKKHLNSIKNELEEKASALVKKVNTL
;
A
#
# COMPACT_ATOMS: atom_id res chain seq x y z
N MET A 1 7.09 21.64 2.79
CA MET A 1 6.09 20.84 2.05
C MET A 1 6.67 19.45 1.91
N ALA A 2 5.96 18.38 2.31
CA ALA A 2 6.40 17.04 1.96
C ALA A 2 6.43 16.96 0.43
N SER A 3 7.63 16.83 -0.14
CA SER A 3 7.80 16.76 -1.59
C SER A 3 7.03 15.57 -2.14
N ILE A 4 6.53 15.65 -3.38
CA ILE A 4 5.92 14.52 -4.10
C ILE A 4 6.83 13.28 -4.03
N LYS A 5 8.15 13.49 -4.01
CA LYS A 5 9.16 12.44 -3.83
C LYS A 5 9.04 11.74 -2.48
N HIS A 6 8.74 12.46 -1.40
CA HIS A 6 8.48 11.84 -0.10
C HIS A 6 7.21 11.02 -0.12
N LEU A 7 6.10 11.56 -0.65
CA LEU A 7 4.85 10.79 -0.70
C LEU A 7 5.00 9.47 -1.50
N LYS A 8 5.69 9.50 -2.64
CA LYS A 8 5.99 8.27 -3.40
C LYS A 8 6.83 7.28 -2.61
N LYS A 9 7.81 7.76 -1.85
CA LYS A 9 8.62 6.91 -0.97
C LYS A 9 7.77 6.33 0.16
N ASP A 10 6.92 7.12 0.78
CA ASP A 10 6.03 6.67 1.85
C ASP A 10 5.09 5.57 1.33
N ILE A 11 4.49 5.76 0.14
CA ILE A 11 3.67 4.71 -0.51
C ILE A 11 4.49 3.43 -0.75
N ASN A 12 5.72 3.57 -1.28
CA ASN A 12 6.58 2.43 -1.57
C ASN A 12 7.03 1.69 -0.31
N TYR A 13 7.43 2.39 0.75
CA TYR A 13 7.88 1.80 1.99
C TYR A 13 6.72 1.17 2.75
N VAL A 14 5.61 1.88 2.94
CA VAL A 14 4.47 1.35 3.71
C VAL A 14 3.89 0.09 3.07
N LEU A 15 3.65 0.11 1.75
CA LEU A 15 3.08 -1.07 1.07
C LEU A 15 4.12 -2.16 0.84
N GLY A 16 5.39 -1.79 0.65
CA GLY A 16 6.50 -2.74 0.56
C GLY A 16 6.70 -3.51 1.86
N ASP A 17 6.74 -2.82 3.00
CA ASP A 17 6.87 -3.43 4.33
C ASP A 17 5.72 -4.40 4.61
N ILE A 18 4.49 -4.08 4.16
CA ILE A 18 3.34 -4.98 4.30
C ILE A 18 3.52 -6.24 3.44
N ILE A 19 4.00 -6.10 2.20
CA ILE A 19 4.25 -7.25 1.31
C ILE A 19 5.35 -8.13 1.89
N ASP A 20 6.42 -7.53 2.42
CA ASP A 20 7.53 -8.26 3.04
C ASP A 20 7.05 -9.04 4.28
N GLU A 21 6.18 -8.45 5.11
CA GLU A 21 5.58 -9.14 6.26
C GLU A 21 4.71 -10.33 5.82
N VAL A 22 3.93 -10.18 4.75
CA VAL A 22 3.13 -11.29 4.21
C VAL A 22 4.04 -12.40 3.69
N ASN A 23 5.09 -12.07 2.93
CA ASN A 23 6.05 -13.06 2.45
C ASN A 23 6.72 -13.80 3.62
N ALA A 24 7.11 -13.10 4.68
CA ALA A 24 7.65 -13.72 5.89
C ALA A 24 6.65 -14.69 6.53
N TRP A 25 5.38 -14.31 6.62
CA TRP A 25 4.32 -15.21 7.08
C TRP A 25 4.21 -16.48 6.22
N GLN A 26 4.31 -16.37 4.90
CA GLN A 26 4.27 -17.53 3.99
C GLN A 26 5.45 -18.50 4.23
N GLU A 27 6.64 -17.96 4.48
CA GLU A 27 7.84 -18.75 4.79
C GLU A 27 7.73 -19.49 6.13
N GLU A 28 7.12 -18.85 7.13
CA GLU A 28 6.86 -19.43 8.46
C GLU A 28 5.73 -20.47 8.43
N HIS A 29 4.78 -20.36 7.49
CA HIS A 29 3.59 -21.19 7.38
C HIS A 29 3.51 -21.98 6.06
N PRO A 30 4.53 -22.79 5.69
CA PRO A 30 4.62 -23.42 4.36
C PRO A 30 3.57 -24.52 4.10
N LYS A 31 2.78 -24.88 5.11
CA LYS A 31 1.70 -25.89 5.02
C LYS A 31 0.32 -25.26 4.93
N GLU A 32 0.22 -23.94 5.11
CA GLU A 32 -1.05 -23.22 5.02
C GLU A 32 -1.42 -22.86 3.58
N ASP A 33 -2.68 -22.51 3.38
CA ASP A 33 -3.20 -22.06 2.10
C ASP A 33 -2.67 -20.66 1.77
N GLN A 34 -1.69 -20.65 0.88
CA GLN A 34 -0.98 -19.45 0.45
C GLN A 34 -1.88 -18.50 -0.37
N ALA A 35 -3.02 -18.96 -0.88
CA ALA A 35 -3.90 -18.14 -1.73
C ALA A 35 -4.39 -16.87 -1.02
N LYS A 36 -4.59 -16.94 0.31
CA LYS A 36 -5.00 -15.75 1.09
C LYS A 36 -3.86 -14.74 1.23
N ALA A 37 -2.64 -15.21 1.46
CA ALA A 37 -1.45 -14.38 1.55
C ALA A 37 -1.15 -13.73 0.19
N GLU A 38 -1.17 -14.51 -0.89
CA GLU A 38 -1.01 -14.03 -2.27
C GLU A 38 -2.06 -12.97 -2.63
N ALA A 39 -3.33 -13.16 -2.23
CA ALA A 39 -4.38 -12.17 -2.46
C ALA A 39 -4.12 -10.84 -1.73
N ILE A 40 -3.50 -10.86 -0.55
CA ILE A 40 -3.12 -9.64 0.18
C ILE A 40 -1.96 -8.94 -0.53
N ILE A 41 -0.99 -9.68 -1.06
CA ILE A 41 0.12 -9.13 -1.87
C ILE A 41 -0.43 -8.46 -3.13
N ASP A 42 -1.32 -9.13 -3.87
CA ASP A 42 -1.94 -8.59 -5.07
C ASP A 42 -2.73 -7.29 -4.77
N GLU A 43 -3.45 -7.25 -3.66
CA GLU A 43 -4.18 -6.05 -3.24
C GLU A 43 -3.24 -4.90 -2.84
N ALA A 44 -2.11 -5.21 -2.18
CA ALA A 44 -1.09 -4.22 -1.85
C ALA A 44 -0.44 -3.64 -3.12
N ILE A 45 -0.12 -4.47 -4.12
CA ILE A 45 0.42 -4.04 -5.42
C ILE A 45 -0.61 -3.18 -6.17
N ALA A 46 -1.86 -3.62 -6.26
CA ALA A 46 -2.92 -2.84 -6.92
C ALA A 46 -3.15 -1.49 -6.23
N THR A 47 -3.07 -1.46 -4.89
CA THR A 47 -3.15 -0.22 -4.11
C THR A 47 -1.97 0.70 -4.42
N PHE A 48 -0.76 0.16 -4.51
CA PHE A 48 0.44 0.91 -4.87
C PHE A 48 0.27 1.58 -6.24
N ASP A 49 -0.10 0.80 -7.26
CA ASP A 49 -0.27 1.31 -8.63
C ASP A 49 -1.31 2.43 -8.68
N ASN A 50 -2.46 2.24 -8.02
CA ASN A 50 -3.52 3.23 -7.97
C ASN A 50 -3.08 4.53 -7.29
N LEU A 51 -2.39 4.44 -6.15
CA LEU A 51 -1.91 5.61 -5.43
C LEU A 51 -0.82 6.33 -6.23
N ILE A 52 0.09 5.60 -6.90
CA ILE A 52 1.13 6.20 -7.74
C ILE A 52 0.52 6.91 -8.95
N GLU A 53 -0.49 6.34 -9.60
CA GLU A 53 -1.23 6.99 -10.69
C GLU A 53 -1.85 8.31 -10.22
N LYS A 54 -2.57 8.30 -9.10
CA LYS A 54 -3.15 9.50 -8.48
C LYS A 54 -2.07 10.52 -8.10
N VAL A 55 -0.94 10.07 -7.55
CA VAL A 55 0.19 10.96 -7.26
C VAL A 55 0.73 11.57 -8.55
N ASN A 56 0.72 10.89 -9.68
CA ASN A 56 1.23 11.42 -10.94
C ASN A 56 0.24 12.30 -11.70
N ASP A 57 -1.04 12.28 -11.34
CA ASP A 57 -2.06 13.12 -11.99
C ASP A 57 -1.82 14.62 -11.74
N LYS A 58 -1.45 15.32 -12.82
CA LYS A 58 -1.20 16.77 -12.83
C LYS A 58 -2.42 17.57 -13.30
N SER A 59 -3.49 16.92 -13.74
CA SER A 59 -4.70 17.58 -14.23
C SER A 59 -5.58 18.15 -13.11
N VAL A 60 -5.29 17.78 -11.85
CA VAL A 60 -6.04 18.22 -10.68
C VAL A 60 -5.94 19.72 -10.42
N GLU A 61 -7.08 20.35 -10.17
CA GLU A 61 -7.20 21.80 -9.92
C GLU A 61 -6.43 22.25 -8.65
N ASN A 62 -6.55 21.48 -7.56
CA ASN A 62 -5.86 21.77 -6.30
C ASN A 62 -4.89 20.65 -5.92
N ARG A 63 -3.66 20.77 -6.43
CA ARG A 63 -2.61 19.76 -6.24
C ARG A 63 -2.26 19.49 -4.78
N LYS A 64 -2.24 20.53 -3.94
CA LYS A 64 -1.91 20.37 -2.51
C LYS A 64 -2.99 19.56 -1.78
N LYS A 65 -4.27 19.88 -2.04
CA LYS A 65 -5.40 19.15 -1.45
C LYS A 65 -5.40 17.69 -1.92
N HIS A 66 -5.15 17.46 -3.20
CA HIS A 66 -5.07 16.12 -3.79
C HIS A 66 -3.96 15.26 -3.18
N LEU A 67 -2.74 15.80 -3.06
CA LEU A 67 -1.63 15.04 -2.45
C LEU A 67 -1.90 14.73 -0.97
N ASN A 68 -2.58 15.61 -0.24
CA ASN A 68 -2.98 15.34 1.14
C ASN A 68 -4.06 14.24 1.23
N SER A 69 -5.03 14.20 0.31
CA SER A 69 -6.04 13.13 0.32
C SER A 69 -5.44 11.77 0.01
N ILE A 70 -4.45 11.70 -0.89
CA ILE A 70 -3.71 10.45 -1.16
C ILE A 70 -2.99 9.95 0.09
N LYS A 71 -2.44 10.85 0.92
CA LYS A 71 -1.80 10.44 2.17
C LYS A 71 -2.80 9.78 3.12
N ASN A 72 -3.99 10.36 3.28
CA ASN A 72 -5.04 9.76 4.09
C ASN A 72 -5.50 8.42 3.50
N GLU A 73 -5.63 8.34 2.18
CA GLU A 73 -5.99 7.10 1.50
C GLU A 73 -4.95 6.00 1.70
N LEU A 74 -3.65 6.33 1.65
CA LEU A 74 -2.57 5.40 2.00
C LEU A 74 -2.73 4.86 3.43
N GLU A 75 -2.95 5.75 4.41
CA GLU A 75 -3.11 5.36 5.82
C GLU A 75 -4.30 4.41 6.02
N GLU A 76 -5.44 4.70 5.38
CA GLU A 76 -6.65 3.87 5.44
C GLU A 76 -6.43 2.50 4.80
N LYS A 77 -5.85 2.46 3.60
CA LYS A 77 -5.59 1.21 2.86
C LYS A 77 -4.54 0.35 3.53
N ALA A 78 -3.44 0.95 3.99
CA ALA A 78 -2.41 0.26 4.75
C ALA A 78 -2.98 -0.36 6.03
N SER A 79 -3.79 0.39 6.78
CA SER A 79 -4.45 -0.12 7.99
C SER A 79 -5.40 -1.28 7.69
N ALA A 80 -6.09 -1.26 6.55
CA ALA A 80 -6.96 -2.36 6.12
C ALA A 80 -6.15 -3.61 5.73
N LEU A 81 -5.04 -3.45 5.02
CA LEU A 81 -4.14 -4.54 4.66
C LEU A 81 -3.52 -5.18 5.91
N VAL A 82 -2.98 -4.38 6.83
CA VAL A 82 -2.41 -4.90 8.10
C VAL A 82 -3.43 -5.71 8.89
N LYS A 83 -4.71 -5.28 8.92
CA LYS A 83 -5.77 -6.07 9.55
C LYS A 83 -5.98 -7.42 8.87
N LYS A 84 -5.87 -7.50 7.54
CA LYS A 84 -5.97 -8.77 6.80
C LYS A 84 -4.80 -9.68 7.13
N VAL A 85 -3.57 -9.15 7.16
CA VAL A 85 -2.37 -9.90 7.57
C VAL A 85 -2.53 -10.49 8.97
N ASN A 86 -3.00 -9.70 9.94
CA ASN A 86 -3.23 -10.17 11.30
C ASN A 86 -4.34 -11.23 11.45
N THR A 87 -5.11 -11.48 10.38
CA THR A 87 -6.20 -12.48 10.37
C THR A 87 -5.91 -13.67 9.46
N LEU A 88 -4.71 -13.75 8.89
CA LEU A 88 -4.18 -14.96 8.26
C LEU A 88 -4.02 -16.04 9.33
#